data_AF-A0ABC8CZ54-F1
#
_entry.id   AF-A0ABC8CZ54-F1
#
_cell.length_a   1.000
_cell.length_b   1.000
_cell.length_c   1.000
_cell.angle_alpha   90.00
_cell.angle_beta   90.00
_cell.angle_gamma   90.00
#
_symmetry.space_group_name_H-M   'P 1'
#
loop_
_entity.id
_entity.type
_entity.pdbx_description
1 polymer ?
#
loop_
_entity_poly.entity_id
_entity_poly.type
_entity_poly.pdbx_seq_one_letter_code
_entity_poly.pdbx_strand_id
1 'polypeptide(L)'
;MLCDKDKKKLQQKLEDLHCNQCDIILCGGCCCDCGFDSCCDVATSKCDCCVDPMENLLNQLRSILAPNATIQVTLDTGATQSFQVNQIVSIEDSIINIQNTSFISICNISRVRWRDISTINRINLLPPVCTCEECDCCERPLRENLSKFINANVSLQFKGQQDPNAFQSLTIRKIGLGIVVGQNTADGAPDAYSICKVTRFNAI
;
A
#
# COMPACT_ATOMS: atom_id res chain seq x y z
N MET A 1 33.99 -4.11 -24.90
CA MET A 1 33.64 -4.40 -23.49
C MET A 1 32.94 -3.14 -22.97
N LEU A 2 31.62 -3.14 -22.83
CA LEU A 2 30.88 -1.95 -22.38
C LEU A 2 31.16 -1.67 -20.91
N CYS A 3 31.29 -0.39 -20.55
CA CYS A 3 31.50 0.07 -19.18
C CYS A 3 30.26 -0.23 -18.33
N ASP A 4 30.41 -0.65 -17.07
CA ASP A 4 29.28 -1.09 -16.22
C ASP A 4 28.19 -0.02 -16.05
N LYS A 5 28.56 1.26 -16.19
CA LYS A 5 27.64 2.39 -16.16
C LYS A 5 26.72 2.44 -17.38
N ASP A 6 27.24 2.06 -18.56
CA ASP A 6 26.48 1.99 -19.81
C ASP A 6 25.58 0.76 -19.83
N LYS A 7 26.02 -0.35 -19.20
CA LYS A 7 25.21 -1.56 -19.05
C LYS A 7 23.95 -1.34 -18.20
N LYS A 8 24.07 -0.62 -17.07
CA LYS A 8 22.91 -0.22 -16.25
C LYS A 8 21.97 0.73 -16.99
N LYS A 9 22.53 1.69 -17.72
CA LYS A 9 21.72 2.66 -18.49
C LYS A 9 20.98 2.00 -19.66
N LEU A 10 21.57 0.94 -20.23
CA LEU A 10 20.93 0.11 -21.25
C LEU A 10 19.88 -0.83 -20.67
N GLN A 11 20.11 -1.44 -19.50
CA GLN A 11 19.08 -2.23 -18.82
C GLN A 11 17.88 -1.38 -18.43
N GLN A 12 18.10 -0.19 -17.87
CA GLN A 12 17.01 0.73 -17.54
C GLN A 12 16.24 1.17 -18.79
N LYS A 13 16.95 1.47 -19.89
CA LYS A 13 16.31 1.76 -21.18
C LYS A 13 15.55 0.55 -21.75
N LEU A 14 16.01 -0.67 -21.51
CA LEU A 14 15.35 -1.89 -21.97
C LEU A 14 14.09 -2.18 -21.16
N GLU A 15 14.13 -1.94 -19.85
CA GLU A 15 12.96 -1.99 -18.95
C GLU A 15 11.94 -0.90 -19.33
N ASP A 16 12.40 0.32 -19.60
CA ASP A 16 11.56 1.43 -20.11
C ASP A 16 10.96 1.10 -21.49
N LEU A 17 11.72 0.43 -22.38
CA LEU A 17 11.25 -0.01 -23.71
C LEU A 17 10.20 -1.12 -23.61
N HIS A 18 10.36 -2.08 -22.70
CA HIS A 18 9.36 -3.11 -22.43
C HIS A 18 8.06 -2.52 -21.86
N CYS A 19 8.16 -1.41 -21.11
CA CYS A 19 7.00 -0.68 -20.61
C CYS A 19 6.31 0.12 -21.74
N ASN A 20 7.08 0.80 -22.60
CA ASN A 20 6.56 1.54 -23.76
C ASN A 20 6.01 0.64 -24.89
N GLN A 21 6.34 -0.66 -24.90
CA GLN A 21 5.82 -1.59 -25.91
C GLN A 21 4.33 -1.93 -25.70
N CYS A 22 3.75 -1.53 -24.57
CA CYS A 22 2.31 -1.54 -24.31
C CYS A 22 1.51 -0.45 -25.05
N ASP A 23 2.17 0.53 -25.70
CA ASP A 23 1.48 1.54 -26.53
C ASP A 23 0.98 0.98 -27.87
N ILE A 24 1.40 -0.22 -28.27
CA ILE A 24 0.97 -0.87 -29.51
C ILE A 24 0.02 -2.02 -29.14
N ILE A 25 -1.22 -1.65 -28.87
CA ILE A 25 -2.33 -2.55 -28.60
C ILE A 25 -2.67 -3.35 -29.87
N LEU A 26 -2.31 -4.63 -29.89
CA LEU A 26 -3.11 -5.67 -30.55
C LEU A 26 -3.87 -6.38 -29.43
N CYS A 27 -5.08 -5.90 -29.15
CA CYS A 27 -6.03 -6.54 -28.23
C CYS A 27 -6.21 -8.01 -28.59
N GLY A 28 -5.88 -8.90 -27.66
CA GLY A 28 -6.02 -10.34 -27.85
C GLY A 28 -5.89 -11.12 -26.55
N GLY A 29 -6.90 -11.02 -25.68
CA GLY A 29 -7.25 -12.09 -24.74
C GLY A 29 -7.21 -11.76 -23.25
N CYS A 30 -8.42 -11.51 -22.71
CA CYS A 30 -8.87 -11.57 -21.30
C CYS A 30 -8.53 -10.37 -20.40
N CYS A 31 -9.44 -9.65 -19.74
CA CYS A 31 -10.91 -9.50 -19.71
C CYS A 31 -11.10 -8.12 -19.04
N CYS A 32 -11.64 -7.10 -19.71
CA CYS A 32 -13.03 -6.69 -19.53
C CYS A 32 -13.71 -6.46 -20.88
N ASP A 33 -14.89 -7.04 -21.01
CA ASP A 33 -15.80 -6.93 -22.15
C ASP A 33 -16.40 -5.51 -22.19
N CYS A 34 -15.61 -4.53 -22.67
CA CYS A 34 -16.04 -3.17 -22.89
C CYS A 34 -16.13 -2.95 -24.41
N GLY A 35 -17.33 -2.69 -24.91
CA GLY A 35 -17.58 -2.41 -26.32
C GLY A 35 -16.73 -1.26 -26.87
N PHE A 36 -16.53 -1.33 -28.18
CA PHE A 36 -16.06 -0.30 -29.11
C PHE A 36 -16.25 1.14 -28.56
N ASP A 37 -15.14 1.87 -28.36
CA ASP A 37 -15.04 3.25 -27.83
C ASP A 37 -14.85 3.47 -26.30
N SER A 38 -14.04 2.67 -25.59
CA SER A 38 -13.52 3.11 -24.28
C SER A 38 -12.16 2.50 -23.91
N CYS A 39 -11.12 2.83 -24.69
CA CYS A 39 -9.77 2.86 -24.16
C CYS A 39 -9.58 4.25 -23.56
N CYS A 40 -9.54 4.32 -22.23
CA CYS A 40 -9.27 5.53 -21.47
C CYS A 40 -10.39 6.59 -21.53
N ASP A 41 -11.60 6.28 -21.03
CA ASP A 41 -12.47 7.37 -20.61
C ASP A 41 -11.84 8.11 -19.43
N VAL A 42 -11.47 9.34 -19.72
CA VAL A 42 -11.07 10.41 -18.81
C VAL A 42 -12.31 10.81 -17.99
N ALA A 43 -12.76 9.92 -17.11
CA ALA A 43 -13.67 10.20 -16.00
C ALA A 43 -13.68 9.01 -15.01
N THR A 44 -13.05 9.23 -13.83
CA THR A 44 -13.39 8.57 -12.56
C THR A 44 -13.29 7.04 -12.43
N SER A 45 -12.08 6.51 -12.29
CA SER A 45 -11.76 5.64 -11.15
C SER A 45 -10.25 5.57 -10.99
N LYS A 46 -9.73 6.34 -10.02
CA LYS A 46 -8.40 6.09 -9.48
C LYS A 46 -8.40 4.63 -9.04
N CYS A 47 -7.80 3.74 -9.81
CA CYS A 47 -7.60 2.37 -9.38
C CYS A 47 -6.85 2.48 -8.05
N ASP A 48 -7.54 2.18 -6.96
CA ASP A 48 -7.02 2.42 -5.63
C ASP A 48 -6.10 1.22 -5.33
N CYS A 49 -4.93 1.22 -5.98
CA CYS A 49 -3.86 0.21 -5.91
C CYS A 49 -3.41 -0.12 -4.49
N CYS A 50 -3.90 0.60 -3.50
CA CYS A 50 -3.65 0.36 -2.09
C CYS A 50 -4.83 -0.30 -1.35
N VAL A 51 -6.01 -0.47 -1.96
CA VAL A 51 -7.19 -1.08 -1.34
C VAL A 51 -7.03 -2.59 -1.23
N ASP A 52 -6.82 -3.30 -2.34
CA ASP A 52 -6.64 -4.76 -2.30
C ASP A 52 -5.44 -5.17 -1.44
N PRO A 53 -4.27 -4.50 -1.50
CA PRO A 53 -3.18 -4.78 -0.58
C PRO A 53 -3.52 -4.51 0.89
N MET A 54 -4.31 -3.46 1.19
CA MET A 54 -4.73 -3.17 2.56
C MET A 54 -5.74 -4.20 3.07
N GLU A 55 -6.68 -4.63 2.22
CA GLU A 55 -7.62 -5.71 2.52
C GLU A 55 -6.88 -7.02 2.80
N ASN A 56 -5.91 -7.37 1.95
CA ASN A 56 -5.07 -8.53 2.13
C ASN A 56 -4.29 -8.48 3.45
N LEU A 57 -3.71 -7.33 3.79
CA LEU A 57 -3.03 -7.10 5.06
C LEU A 57 -3.98 -7.31 6.26
N LEU A 58 -5.16 -6.70 6.24
CA LEU A 58 -6.13 -6.81 7.34
C LEU A 58 -6.62 -8.26 7.52
N ASN A 59 -6.86 -8.97 6.42
CA ASN A 59 -7.18 -10.40 6.44
C ASN A 59 -6.05 -11.23 7.07
N GLN A 60 -4.79 -10.96 6.72
CA GLN A 60 -3.65 -11.60 7.36
C GLN A 60 -3.57 -11.29 8.86
N LEU A 61 -3.74 -10.03 9.26
CA LEU A 61 -3.73 -9.62 10.67
C LEU A 61 -4.82 -10.34 11.47
N ARG A 62 -6.03 -10.47 10.92
CA ARG A 62 -7.13 -11.23 11.52
C ARG A 62 -6.76 -12.69 11.78
N SER A 63 -5.99 -13.33 10.88
CA SER A 63 -5.55 -14.73 11.03
C SER A 63 -4.30 -14.91 11.90
N ILE A 64 -3.44 -13.90 11.97
CA ILE A 64 -2.13 -13.96 12.64
C ILE A 64 -2.22 -13.61 14.12
N LEU A 65 -3.05 -12.61 14.46
CA LEU A 65 -3.17 -12.04 15.78
C LEU A 65 -4.11 -12.85 16.68
N ALA A 66 -3.91 -12.73 17.99
CA ALA A 66 -4.81 -13.33 18.98
C ALA A 66 -6.21 -12.68 18.89
N PRO A 67 -7.30 -13.40 19.21
CA PRO A 67 -8.65 -12.86 19.11
C PRO A 67 -8.90 -11.57 19.92
N ASN A 68 -8.22 -11.41 21.06
CA ASN A 68 -8.32 -10.23 21.92
C ASN A 68 -7.31 -9.12 21.57
N ALA A 69 -6.45 -9.33 20.57
CA ALA A 69 -5.49 -8.33 20.13
C ALA A 69 -6.23 -7.13 19.51
N THR A 70 -5.71 -5.93 19.76
CA THR A 70 -6.28 -4.69 19.24
C THR A 70 -5.63 -4.31 17.91
N ILE A 71 -6.47 -4.02 16.92
CA ILE A 71 -6.11 -3.32 15.69
C ILE A 71 -6.64 -1.89 15.82
N GLN A 72 -5.79 -0.92 15.48
CA GLN A 72 -6.13 0.48 15.42
C GLN A 72 -5.99 0.95 13.98
N VAL A 73 -7.02 1.57 13.43
CA VAL A 73 -6.98 2.16 12.09
C VAL A 73 -7.11 3.68 12.19
N THR A 74 -6.35 4.40 11.37
CA THR A 74 -6.49 5.85 11.18
C THR A 74 -7.08 6.08 9.81
N LEU A 75 -8.21 6.78 9.79
CA LEU A 75 -8.91 7.18 8.57
C LEU A 75 -8.31 8.46 8.00
N ASP A 76 -8.59 8.71 6.73
CA ASP A 76 -8.14 9.90 6.02
C ASP A 76 -8.73 11.22 6.55
N THR A 77 -9.85 11.15 7.28
CA THR A 77 -10.43 12.24 8.08
C THR A 77 -9.65 12.54 9.36
N GLY A 78 -8.72 11.66 9.72
CA GLY A 78 -7.95 11.66 10.95
C GLY A 78 -8.64 11.04 12.15
N ALA A 79 -9.90 10.63 12.01
CA ALA A 79 -10.54 9.77 13.00
C ALA A 79 -9.73 8.48 13.18
N THR A 80 -9.57 8.06 14.42
CA THR A 80 -8.87 6.82 14.75
C THR A 80 -9.84 5.89 15.47
N GLN A 81 -9.91 4.64 15.02
CA GLN A 81 -10.81 3.63 15.57
C GLN A 81 -10.02 2.41 15.98
N SER A 82 -10.32 1.88 17.16
CA SER A 82 -9.68 0.68 17.70
C SER A 82 -10.72 -0.40 17.93
N PHE A 83 -10.40 -1.62 17.54
CA PHE A 83 -11.26 -2.78 17.71
C PHE A 83 -10.41 -4.04 17.93
N GLN A 84 -10.99 -5.05 18.57
CA GLN A 84 -10.37 -6.35 18.75
C GLN A 84 -10.60 -7.24 17.53
N VAL A 85 -9.68 -8.17 17.28
CA VAL A 85 -9.76 -9.10 16.14
C VAL A 85 -11.06 -9.92 16.16
N ASN A 86 -11.51 -10.38 17.34
CA ASN A 86 -12.75 -11.13 17.51
C ASN A 86 -14.03 -10.31 17.26
N GLN A 87 -13.93 -8.99 17.13
CA GLN A 87 -15.06 -8.12 16.78
C GLN A 87 -15.26 -8.01 15.26
N ILE A 88 -14.26 -8.42 14.46
CA ILE A 88 -14.32 -8.40 13.00
C ILE A 88 -15.19 -9.57 12.54
N VAL A 89 -16.31 -9.25 11.91
CA VAL A 89 -17.25 -10.24 11.33
C VAL A 89 -16.76 -10.65 9.95
N SER A 90 -16.53 -9.68 9.06
CA SER A 90 -16.01 -9.92 7.72
C SER A 90 -15.09 -8.77 7.25
N ILE A 91 -14.24 -9.11 6.27
CA ILE A 91 -13.42 -8.18 5.51
C ILE A 91 -13.55 -8.64 4.06
N GLU A 92 -14.45 -8.01 3.33
CA GLU A 92 -14.82 -8.34 1.96
C GLU A 92 -15.32 -7.08 1.25
N ASP A 93 -15.26 -7.06 -0.08
CA ASP A 93 -15.72 -5.94 -0.90
C ASP A 93 -15.18 -4.57 -0.44
N SER A 94 -13.91 -4.53 -0.01
CA SER A 94 -13.25 -3.30 0.48
C SER A 94 -13.88 -2.69 1.74
N ILE A 95 -14.61 -3.50 2.53
CA ILE A 95 -15.29 -3.07 3.75
C ILE A 95 -14.90 -3.97 4.93
N ILE A 96 -14.56 -3.35 6.06
CA ILE A 96 -14.45 -4.03 7.35
C ILE A 96 -15.80 -3.95 8.05
N ASN A 97 -16.39 -5.09 8.38
CA ASN A 97 -17.57 -5.17 9.22
C ASN A 97 -17.19 -5.54 10.66
N ILE A 98 -17.50 -4.64 11.60
CA ILE A 98 -17.22 -4.80 13.02
C ILE A 98 -18.56 -4.97 13.76
N GLN A 99 -18.78 -6.16 14.31
CA GLN A 99 -19.97 -6.55 15.07
C GLN A 99 -21.32 -6.22 14.40
N ASN A 100 -21.38 -6.07 13.07
CA ASN A 100 -22.58 -5.61 12.34
C ASN A 100 -23.12 -4.22 12.78
N THR A 101 -22.29 -3.41 13.43
CA THR A 101 -22.68 -2.08 13.93
C THR A 101 -21.78 -0.97 13.41
N SER A 102 -20.55 -1.30 13.00
CA SER A 102 -19.60 -0.34 12.44
C SER A 102 -18.99 -0.90 11.17
N PHE A 103 -18.98 -0.07 10.12
CA PHE A 103 -18.47 -0.41 8.81
C PHE A 103 -17.40 0.59 8.41
N ILE A 104 -16.22 0.11 8.02
CA ILE A 104 -15.10 0.95 7.62
C ILE A 104 -14.73 0.62 6.18
N SER A 105 -14.81 1.62 5.29
CA SER A 105 -14.28 1.49 3.94
C SER A 105 -12.75 1.48 3.98
N ILE A 106 -12.15 0.45 3.39
CA ILE A 106 -10.70 0.26 3.32
C ILE A 106 -10.05 1.40 2.52
N CYS A 107 -10.75 1.95 1.52
CA CYS A 107 -10.29 3.11 0.74
C CYS A 107 -9.99 4.34 1.59
N ASN A 108 -10.62 4.47 2.77
CA ASN A 108 -10.41 5.60 3.68
C ASN A 108 -9.33 5.33 4.73
N ILE A 109 -8.75 4.13 4.78
CA ILE A 109 -7.72 3.78 5.76
C ILE A 109 -6.37 4.30 5.27
N SER A 110 -5.73 5.12 6.11
CA SER A 110 -4.37 5.61 5.86
C SER A 110 -3.31 4.81 6.60
N ARG A 111 -3.63 4.36 7.83
CA ARG A 111 -2.72 3.62 8.70
C ARG A 111 -3.46 2.50 9.42
N VAL A 112 -2.79 1.37 9.57
CA VAL A 112 -3.18 0.26 10.45
C VAL A 112 -2.06 0.02 11.44
N ARG A 113 -2.40 -0.08 12.72
CA ARG A 113 -1.46 -0.28 13.82
C ARG A 113 -1.92 -1.44 14.69
N TRP A 114 -0.95 -2.21 15.19
CA TRP A 114 -1.19 -3.26 16.18
C TRP A 114 -0.01 -3.32 17.16
N ARG A 115 -0.03 -4.26 18.14
CA ARG A 115 0.95 -4.26 19.25
C ARG A 115 2.13 -5.20 19.05
N ASP A 116 1.90 -6.42 18.58
CA ASP A 116 2.93 -7.47 18.57
C ASP A 116 3.89 -7.31 17.39
N ILE A 117 5.10 -6.81 17.66
CA ILE A 117 6.13 -6.56 16.64
C ILE A 117 6.61 -7.84 15.92
N SER A 118 6.53 -9.01 16.58
CA SER A 118 7.02 -10.28 16.01
C SER A 118 6.24 -10.69 14.77
N THR A 119 5.00 -10.20 14.65
CA THR A 119 4.10 -10.50 13.53
C THR A 119 4.51 -9.87 12.22
N ILE A 120 5.36 -8.82 12.20
CA ILE A 120 5.88 -8.24 10.94
C ILE A 120 6.52 -9.33 10.08
N ASN A 121 7.24 -10.28 10.71
CA ASN A 121 7.91 -11.36 9.99
C ASN A 121 6.92 -12.35 9.35
N ARG A 122 5.70 -12.47 9.90
CA ARG A 122 4.64 -13.38 9.45
C ARG A 122 3.75 -12.79 8.35
N ILE A 123 3.81 -11.47 8.12
CA ILE A 123 3.03 -10.79 7.07
C ILE A 123 3.71 -10.96 5.70
N ASN A 124 2.96 -11.36 4.70
CA ASN A 124 3.39 -11.47 3.31
C ASN A 124 2.67 -10.42 2.47
N LEU A 125 3.35 -9.30 2.16
CA LEU A 125 2.75 -8.25 1.34
C LEU A 125 2.64 -8.72 -0.11
N LEU A 126 1.58 -8.27 -0.81
CA LEU A 126 1.44 -8.51 -2.24
C LEU A 126 2.66 -7.93 -2.98
N PRO A 127 3.31 -8.69 -3.86
CA PRO A 127 4.46 -8.20 -4.60
C PRO A 127 4.02 -7.12 -5.60
N PRO A 128 4.87 -6.13 -5.91
CA PRO A 128 4.67 -5.28 -7.07
C PRO A 128 4.62 -6.14 -8.34
N VAL A 129 3.67 -5.86 -9.23
CA VAL A 129 3.53 -6.57 -10.51
C VAL A 129 3.80 -5.58 -11.62
N CYS A 130 4.86 -5.78 -12.41
CA CYS A 130 5.16 -4.96 -13.58
C CYS A 130 4.20 -5.29 -14.73
N THR A 131 2.96 -4.80 -14.66
CA THR A 131 1.98 -4.86 -15.74
C THR A 131 1.63 -3.45 -16.17
N CYS A 132 1.11 -3.27 -17.38
CA CYS A 132 0.60 -1.99 -17.85
C CYS A 132 -0.70 -1.58 -17.10
N GLU A 133 -1.20 -2.47 -16.24
CA GLU A 133 -2.26 -2.29 -15.24
C GLU A 133 -1.72 -1.92 -13.85
N GLU A 134 -0.39 -1.94 -13.64
CA GLU A 134 0.23 -1.34 -12.46
C GLU A 134 0.03 0.16 -12.58
N CYS A 135 -1.12 0.58 -12.09
CA CYS A 135 -1.57 1.93 -11.85
C CYS A 135 -0.42 2.93 -12.06
N ASP A 136 -0.49 3.73 -13.12
CA ASP A 136 0.35 4.94 -13.33
C ASP A 136 0.09 6.03 -12.25
N CYS A 137 -0.36 5.61 -11.08
CA CYS A 137 -0.56 6.38 -9.88
C CYS A 137 0.78 6.81 -9.29
N CYS A 138 0.73 7.88 -8.50
CA CYS A 138 1.84 8.34 -7.66
C CYS A 138 2.37 7.28 -6.67
N GLU A 139 1.69 6.14 -6.54
CA GLU A 139 2.08 4.99 -5.72
C GLU A 139 3.43 4.43 -6.15
N ARG A 140 3.59 4.01 -7.42
CA ARG A 140 4.79 3.29 -7.88
C ARG A 140 6.07 4.08 -7.64
N PRO A 141 6.18 5.36 -8.07
CA PRO A 141 7.38 6.15 -7.80
C PRO A 141 7.65 6.31 -6.31
N LEU A 142 6.62 6.44 -5.47
CA LEU A 142 6.78 6.58 -4.03
C LEU A 142 7.24 5.27 -3.38
N ARG A 143 6.63 4.14 -3.76
CA ARG A 143 7.00 2.78 -3.34
C ARG A 143 8.45 2.45 -3.67
N GLU A 144 8.89 2.72 -4.89
CA GLU A 144 10.27 2.50 -5.34
C GLU A 144 11.29 3.41 -4.65
N ASN A 145 10.87 4.61 -4.22
CA ASN A 145 11.75 5.46 -3.43
C ASN A 145 11.82 5.00 -1.97
N LEU A 146 10.69 4.60 -1.37
CA LEU A 146 10.65 4.03 -0.03
C LEU A 146 11.42 2.70 0.07
N SER A 147 11.44 1.88 -0.99
CA SER A 147 12.14 0.58 -1.00
C SER A 147 13.65 0.70 -0.79
N LYS A 148 14.23 1.87 -1.11
CA LYS A 148 15.65 2.18 -0.87
C LYS A 148 15.97 2.33 0.61
N PHE A 149 14.96 2.53 1.46
CA PHE A 149 15.08 2.77 2.90
C PHE A 149 14.62 1.59 3.76
N ILE A 150 14.51 0.38 3.19
CA ILE A 150 14.25 -0.82 3.98
C ILE A 150 15.37 -1.00 5.03
N ASN A 151 14.96 -1.25 6.28
CA ASN A 151 15.81 -1.28 7.47
C ASN A 151 16.42 0.06 7.90
N ALA A 152 16.03 1.17 7.27
CA ALA A 152 16.40 2.53 7.67
C ALA A 152 15.23 3.25 8.34
N ASN A 153 15.55 4.34 9.04
CA ASN A 153 14.56 5.23 9.63
C ASN A 153 14.09 6.25 8.61
N VAL A 154 12.78 6.42 8.52
CA VAL A 154 12.14 7.46 7.73
C VAL A 154 11.12 8.18 8.60
N SER A 155 10.79 9.39 8.19
CA SER A 155 9.68 10.18 8.73
C SER A 155 8.61 10.26 7.65
N LEU A 156 7.44 9.69 7.91
CA LEU A 156 6.31 9.69 6.98
C LEU A 156 5.28 10.76 7.36
N GLN A 157 4.75 11.44 6.36
CA GLN A 157 3.55 12.25 6.46
C GLN A 157 2.44 11.58 5.64
N PHE A 158 1.23 11.49 6.18
CA PHE A 158 0.11 10.80 5.55
C PHE A 158 -1.22 11.51 5.83
N LYS A 159 -2.19 11.30 4.94
CA LYS A 159 -3.53 11.86 5.05
C LYS A 159 -4.23 11.34 6.30
N GLY A 160 -4.86 12.22 7.09
CA GLY A 160 -5.50 11.86 8.36
C GLY A 160 -4.58 11.96 9.57
N GLN A 161 -3.38 12.51 9.44
CA GLN A 161 -2.66 12.96 10.63
C GLN A 161 -3.36 14.15 11.30
N GLN A 162 -3.37 14.15 12.63
CA GLN A 162 -3.98 15.21 13.45
C GLN A 162 -3.31 16.57 13.22
N ASP A 163 -1.97 16.57 13.17
CA ASP A 163 -1.19 17.72 12.72
C ASP A 163 -0.66 17.43 11.31
N PRO A 164 -1.12 18.17 10.29
CA PRO A 164 -0.64 18.03 8.93
C PRO A 164 0.88 18.25 8.81
N ASN A 165 1.53 18.97 9.73
CA ASN A 165 2.98 19.21 9.66
C ASN A 165 3.80 18.18 10.44
N ALA A 166 3.16 17.28 11.19
CA ALA A 166 3.84 16.27 11.96
C ALA A 166 4.30 15.10 11.10
N PHE A 167 5.52 14.65 11.32
CA PHE A 167 6.03 13.40 10.75
C PHE A 167 5.94 12.27 11.75
N GLN A 168 5.56 11.10 11.26
CA GLN A 168 5.63 9.86 12.03
C GLN A 168 6.89 9.10 11.66
N SER A 169 7.79 8.95 12.63
CA SER A 169 9.04 8.21 12.45
C SER A 169 8.80 6.70 12.49
N LEU A 170 9.37 6.01 11.51
CA LEU A 170 9.18 4.59 11.22
C LEU A 170 10.50 3.97 10.75
N THR A 171 10.90 2.83 11.33
CA THR A 171 11.91 1.96 10.71
C THR A 171 11.21 1.06 9.69
N ILE A 172 11.49 1.23 8.40
CA ILE A 172 10.84 0.42 7.36
C ILE A 172 11.31 -1.04 7.49
N ARG A 173 10.36 -1.98 7.46
CA ARG A 173 10.67 -3.42 7.51
C ARG A 173 10.28 -4.15 6.24
N LYS A 174 9.12 -3.85 5.66
CA LYS A 174 8.61 -4.47 4.44
C LYS A 174 7.90 -3.44 3.59
N ILE A 175 8.05 -3.57 2.27
CA ILE A 175 7.31 -2.80 1.28
C ILE A 175 6.77 -3.78 0.25
N GLY A 176 5.49 -3.64 -0.07
CA GLY A 176 4.82 -4.37 -1.15
C GLY A 176 4.00 -3.40 -1.98
N LEU A 177 3.16 -3.93 -2.85
CA LEU A 177 2.19 -3.15 -3.61
C LEU A 177 1.32 -2.33 -2.64
N GLY A 178 1.28 -1.01 -2.81
CA GLY A 178 0.38 -0.10 -2.08
C GLY A 178 0.63 0.05 -0.58
N ILE A 179 1.54 -0.72 0.03
CA ILE A 179 1.70 -0.81 1.48
C ILE A 179 3.16 -0.73 1.89
N VAL A 180 3.43 0.10 2.90
CA VAL A 180 4.67 0.09 3.66
C VAL A 180 4.39 -0.36 5.09
N VAL A 181 5.12 -1.37 5.56
CA VAL A 181 5.08 -1.86 6.95
C VAL A 181 6.41 -1.54 7.63
N GLY A 182 6.33 -1.00 8.84
CA GLY A 182 7.50 -0.71 9.64
C GLY A 182 7.24 -0.73 11.13
N GLN A 183 8.29 -0.43 11.88
CA GLN A 183 8.28 -0.33 13.33
C GLN A 183 8.29 1.14 13.72
N ASN A 184 7.28 1.59 14.45
CA ASN A 184 7.21 2.94 14.97
C ASN A 184 8.40 3.19 15.91
N THR A 185 9.16 4.26 15.69
CA THR A 185 10.38 4.49 16.47
C THR A 185 10.10 5.03 17.87
N ALA A 186 8.89 5.54 18.14
CA ALA A 186 8.54 6.12 19.44
C ALA A 186 8.23 5.05 20.49
N ASP A 187 7.58 3.95 20.08
CA ASP A 187 7.05 2.93 20.99
C ASP A 187 7.30 1.49 20.53
N GLY A 188 7.95 1.31 19.38
CA GLY A 188 8.27 0.01 18.82
C GLY A 188 7.08 -0.76 18.25
N ALA A 189 5.88 -0.16 18.20
CA ALA A 189 4.70 -0.83 17.66
C ALA A 189 4.78 -0.96 16.13
N PRO A 190 4.28 -2.07 15.56
CA PRO A 190 4.17 -2.21 14.12
C PRO A 190 3.07 -1.30 13.56
N ASP A 191 3.42 -0.60 12.48
CA ASP A 191 2.53 0.24 11.69
C ASP A 191 2.59 -0.20 10.22
N ALA A 192 1.44 -0.18 9.56
CA ALA A 192 1.30 -0.28 8.12
C ALA A 192 0.64 0.99 7.59
N TYR A 193 1.14 1.53 6.48
CA TYR A 193 0.59 2.71 5.82
C TYR A 193 0.20 2.39 4.39
N SER A 194 -0.95 2.92 3.97
CA SER A 194 -1.31 2.99 2.57
C SER A 194 -0.41 4.01 1.87
N ILE A 195 0.40 3.55 0.91
CA ILE A 195 1.31 4.42 0.15
C ILE A 195 0.51 5.49 -0.60
N CYS A 196 -0.71 5.18 -1.05
CA CYS A 196 -1.64 6.11 -1.70
C CYS A 196 -2.11 7.25 -0.79
N LYS A 197 -1.90 7.13 0.53
CA LYS A 197 -2.23 8.15 1.52
C LYS A 197 -0.99 8.86 2.06
N VAL A 198 0.22 8.41 1.73
CA VAL A 198 1.46 9.11 2.07
C VAL A 198 1.57 10.36 1.21
N THR A 199 1.75 11.51 1.84
CA THR A 199 1.86 12.81 1.18
C THR A 199 3.31 13.27 1.05
N ARG A 200 4.17 12.85 1.97
CA ARG A 200 5.60 13.18 1.99
C ARG A 200 6.38 12.18 2.84
N PHE A 201 7.66 12.01 2.56
CA PHE A 201 8.58 11.36 3.49
C PHE A 201 9.95 12.02 3.48
N ASN A 202 10.67 11.89 4.60
CA ASN A 202 12.08 12.28 4.73
C ASN A 202 12.90 11.08 5.22
N ALA A 203 14.11 10.90 4.69
CA ALA A 203 15.09 9.99 5.29
C ALA A 203 15.72 10.65 6.54
N ILE A 204 16.04 9.85 7.56
CA ILE A 204 16.62 10.31 8.84
C ILE A 204 17.92 9.57 9.11
#